data_AF-A0A2T0LGY8-F1
#
_entry.id   AF-A0A2T0LGY8-F1
#
_cell.length_a   1.000
_cell.length_b   1.000
_cell.length_c   1.000
_cell.angle_alpha   90.00
_cell.angle_beta   90.00
_cell.angle_gamma   90.00
#
_symmetry.space_group_name_H-M   'P 1'
#
loop_
_entity.id
_entity.type
_entity.pdbx_description
1 polymer ?
#
loop_
_entity_poly.entity_id
_entity_poly.type
_entity_poly.pdbx_seq_one_letter_code
_entity_poly.pdbx_strand_id
1 'polypeptide(L)' 'MGGGKGDIRPEGRIADLYRSGWSLVDIAASLDRSIREVVEVLRQNGIPPKPEHLQEAEAHLYRERELSLMFRKRTPSGKS' A
#
# COMPACT_ATOMS: atom_id res chain seq x y z
N MET A 1 8.79 -33.61 -17.63
CA MET A 1 9.41 -32.47 -16.92
C MET A 1 9.24 -31.25 -17.80
N GLY A 2 8.51 -30.23 -17.34
CA GLY A 2 8.28 -29.04 -18.16
C GLY A 2 7.62 -27.90 -17.40
N GLY A 3 8.42 -26.86 -17.13
CA GLY A 3 7.97 -25.46 -17.09
C GLY A 3 7.16 -25.02 -15.89
N GLY A 4 7.80 -24.86 -14.73
CA GLY A 4 7.27 -24.04 -13.65
C GLY A 4 7.14 -22.59 -14.10
N LYS A 5 5.95 -22.20 -14.58
CA LYS A 5 5.53 -20.80 -14.52
C LYS A 5 5.37 -20.48 -13.05
N GLY A 6 6.34 -19.75 -12.51
CA GLY A 6 6.23 -19.12 -11.21
C GLY A 6 5.12 -18.09 -11.26
N ASP A 7 3.87 -18.54 -11.10
CA ASP A 7 2.79 -17.72 -10.59
C ASP A 7 3.16 -17.39 -9.15
N ILE A 8 4.05 -16.40 -8.97
CA ILE A 8 4.32 -15.83 -7.67
C ILE A 8 3.02 -15.14 -7.29
N ARG A 9 2.19 -15.89 -6.56
CA ARG A 9 0.96 -15.41 -5.98
C ARG A 9 1.24 -14.02 -5.38
N PRO A 10 0.44 -12.99 -5.72
CA PRO A 10 0.73 -11.61 -5.34
C PRO A 10 0.97 -11.44 -3.83
N GLU A 11 0.38 -12.32 -3.02
CA GLU A 11 0.56 -12.40 -1.58
C GLU A 11 2.00 -12.77 -1.16
N GLY A 12 2.64 -13.70 -1.87
CA GLY A 12 4.03 -14.07 -1.64
C GLY A 12 4.99 -12.92 -1.97
N ARG A 13 4.66 -12.17 -3.03
CA ARG A 13 5.45 -11.01 -3.45
C ARG A 13 5.42 -9.86 -2.43
N ILE A 14 4.29 -9.64 -1.75
CA ILE A 14 4.17 -8.65 -0.67
C ILE A 14 5.14 -8.97 0.48
N ALA A 15 5.15 -10.22 0.94
CA ALA A 15 6.02 -10.66 2.02
C ALA A 15 7.51 -10.51 1.66
N ASP A 16 7.89 -10.85 0.43
CA ASP A 16 9.28 -10.78 -0.02
C ASP A 16 9.78 -9.33 -0.17
N LEU A 17 8.94 -8.43 -0.70
CA LEU A 17 9.28 -7.01 -0.81
C LEU A 17 9.45 -6.38 0.58
N TYR A 18 8.54 -6.69 1.52
CA TYR A 18 8.62 -6.18 2.88
C TYR A 18 9.88 -6.68 3.61
N ARG A 19 10.24 -7.97 3.46
CA ARG A 19 11.50 -8.51 4.00
C ARG A 19 12.73 -7.89 3.35
N SER A 20 12.63 -7.48 2.09
CA SER A 20 13.69 -6.77 1.36
C SER A 20 13.83 -5.30 1.77
N GLY A 21 13.02 -4.83 2.72
CA GLY A 21 13.11 -3.47 3.28
C GLY A 21 12.24 -2.43 2.57
N TRP A 22 11.32 -2.84 1.70
CA TRP A 22 10.38 -1.90 1.08
C TRP A 22 9.34 -1.40 2.09
N SER A 23 8.96 -0.13 1.98
CA SER A 23 7.91 0.45 2.82
C SER A 23 6.52 -0.10 2.45
N LEU A 24 5.57 -0.03 3.37
CA LEU A 24 4.19 -0.44 3.11
C LEU A 24 3.55 0.40 1.99
N VAL A 25 3.95 1.67 1.87
CA VAL A 25 3.48 2.61 0.85
C VAL A 25 4.02 2.23 -0.53
N ASP A 26 5.32 1.96 -0.63
CA ASP A 26 5.96 1.60 -1.90
C ASP A 26 5.47 0.25 -2.42
N ILE A 27 5.24 -0.71 -1.52
CA ILE A 27 4.66 -2.01 -1.88
C ILE A 27 3.24 -1.82 -2.43
N ALA A 28 2.42 -1.03 -1.73
CA ALA A 28 1.04 -0.74 -2.14
C ALA A 28 1.01 -0.07 -3.52
N ALA A 29 1.82 0.96 -3.73
CA ALA A 29 1.94 1.66 -5.01
C ALA A 29 2.48 0.76 -6.13
N SER A 30 3.52 -0.02 -5.86
CA SER A 30 4.15 -0.90 -6.87
C SER A 30 3.25 -2.04 -7.33
N LEU A 31 2.29 -2.47 -6.50
CA LEU A 31 1.39 -3.58 -6.79
C LEU A 31 -0.03 -3.13 -7.13
N ASP A 32 -0.28 -1.82 -7.21
CA ASP A 32 -1.61 -1.22 -7.40
C ASP A 32 -2.63 -1.73 -6.38
N ARG A 33 -2.22 -1.80 -5.11
CA ARG A 33 -3.03 -2.27 -3.97
C ARG A 33 -3.17 -1.21 -2.91
N SER A 34 -4.14 -1.39 -2.02
CA SER A 34 -4.26 -0.53 -0.84
C SER A 34 -3.23 -0.92 0.23
N ILE A 35 -2.73 0.09 0.97
CA ILE A 35 -1.86 -0.12 2.13
C ILE A 35 -2.52 -1.07 3.15
N ARG A 36 -3.84 -0.98 3.32
CA ARG A 36 -4.61 -1.87 4.19
C ARG A 36 -4.48 -3.33 3.77
N GLU A 37 -4.64 -3.61 2.47
CA GLU A 37 -4.52 -4.97 1.93
C GLU A 37 -3.11 -5.52 2.15
N VAL A 38 -2.07 -4.70 1.91
CA VAL A 38 -0.67 -5.08 2.18
C VAL A 38 -0.48 -5.49 3.65
N VAL A 39 -1.01 -4.71 4.59
CA VAL A 39 -0.92 -5.02 6.03
C VAL A 39 -1.68 -6.31 6.39
N GLU A 40 -2.86 -6.51 5.83
CA GLU A 40 -3.67 -7.72 6.06
C GLU A 40 -2.94 -8.97 5.54
N VAL A 41 -2.38 -8.91 4.33
CA VAL A 41 -1.58 -10.00 3.75
C VAL A 41 -0.34 -10.30 4.59
N LEU A 42 0.39 -9.27 5.04
CA LEU A 42 1.56 -9.46 5.89
C LEU A 42 1.20 -10.17 7.22
N ARG A 43 0.09 -9.78 7.85
CA ARG A 43 -0.43 -10.44 9.06
C ARG A 43 -0.82 -11.89 8.80
N GLN A 44 -1.50 -12.18 7.70
CA GLN A 44 -1.89 -13.55 7.31
C GLN A 44 -0.67 -14.45 7.06
N ASN A 45 0.44 -13.88 6.61
CA ASN A 45 1.71 -14.58 6.41
C ASN A 45 2.59 -14.65 7.68
N GLY A 46 2.08 -14.20 8.84
CA GLY A 46 2.82 -14.23 10.10
C GLY A 46 3.94 -13.19 10.21
N ILE A 47 3.87 -12.12 9.42
CA ILE A 47 4.85 -11.03 9.39
C ILE A 47 4.16 -9.75 9.86
N PRO A 48 3.92 -9.55 11.16
CA PRO A 48 3.29 -8.32 11.63
C PRO A 48 4.16 -7.10 11.28
N PRO A 49 3.60 -6.06 10.63
CA PRO A 49 4.35 -4.84 10.37
C PRO A 49 4.79 -4.17 11.67
N LYS A 50 5.97 -3.55 11.67
CA LYS A 50 6.46 -2.85 12.85
C LYS A 50 5.67 -1.54 13.08
N PRO A 51 5.53 -1.06 14.34
CA PRO A 51 4.80 0.17 14.64
C PRO A 51 5.28 1.40 13.87
N GLU A 52 6.58 1.52 13.61
CA GLU A 52 7.16 2.62 12.82
C GLU A 52 6.67 2.62 11.36
N HIS A 53 6.55 1.45 10.74
CA HIS A 53 6.06 1.34 9.35
C HIS A 53 4.56 1.64 9.26
N LEU A 54 3.80 1.29 10.31
CA LEU A 54 2.37 1.62 10.40
C LEU A 54 2.16 3.13 10.57
N GLN A 55 2.98 3.81 11.37
CA GLN A 55 2.94 5.26 11.53
C GLN A 55 3.27 6.00 10.22
N GLU A 56 4.28 5.52 9.48
CA GLU A 56 4.62 6.05 8.16
C GLU A 56 3.45 5.93 7.18
N ALA A 57 2.85 4.75 7.10
CA ALA A 57 1.66 4.49 6.29
C ALA A 57 0.48 5.40 6.66
N GLU A 58 0.22 5.62 7.95
CA GLU A 58 -0.83 6.51 8.42
C GLU A 58 -0.56 7.98 8.05
N ALA A 59 0.67 8.44 8.22
CA ALA A 59 1.08 9.79 7.84
C ALA A 59 0.90 10.03 6.32
N HIS A 60 1.20 9.02 5.49
CA HIS A 60 0.96 9.09 4.06
C HIS A 60 -0.54 9.27 3.74
N LEU A 61 -1.40 8.41 4.31
CA LEU A 61 -2.85 8.48 4.09
C LEU A 61 -3.44 9.81 4.57
N TYR A 62 -2.95 10.34 5.70
CA TYR A 62 -3.35 11.65 6.19
C TYR A 62 -3.00 12.76 5.19
N ARG A 63 -1.75 12.77 4.69
CA ARG A 63 -1.29 13.74 3.70
C ARG A 63 -2.11 13.66 2.40
N GLU A 64 -2.38 12.47 1.88
CA GLU A 64 -3.21 12.30 0.69
C GLU A 64 -4.64 12.84 0.89
N ARG A 65 -5.22 12.58 2.07
CA ARG A 65 -6.53 13.12 2.43
C ARG A 65 -6.52 14.64 2.53
N GLU A 66 -5.51 15.23 3.15
CA GLU A 66 -5.38 16.69 3.23
C GLU A 66 -5.26 17.32 1.83
N LEU A 67 -4.42 16.75 0.96
CA LEU A 67 -4.29 17.20 -0.42
C LEU A 67 -5.64 17.12 -1.14
N SER A 68 -6.33 15.99 -1.05
CA SER A 68 -7.66 15.81 -1.63
C SER A 68 -8.66 16.88 -1.14
N LEU A 69 -8.65 17.20 0.16
CA LEU A 69 -9.49 18.27 0.73
C LEU A 69 -9.11 19.66 0.23
N MET A 70 -7.81 19.95 0.07
CA MET A 70 -7.31 21.23 -0.44
C MET A 70 -7.73 21.45 -1.90
N PHE A 71 -7.64 20.43 -2.74
CA PHE A 71 -8.02 20.52 -4.15
C PHE A 71 -9.54 20.52 -4.34
N ARG A 72 -10.31 19.82 -3.50
CA ARG A 72 -11.79 19.87 -3.51
C ARG A 72 -12.34 21.26 -3.18
N LYS A 73 -11.63 22.07 -2.38
CA LYS A 73 -12.04 23.46 -2.06
C LYS A 73 -11.76 24.47 -3.18
N ARG A 74 -11.05 24.08 -4.25
CA ARG A 74 -10.66 24.98 -5.36
C ARG A 74 -11.46 24.81 -6.64
N THR A 75 -12.47 23.96 -6.69
CA THR A 75 -13.46 24.00 -7.77
C THR A 75 -14.56 24.99 -7.38
N PRO A 76 -14.64 26.19 -8.01
CA PRO A 76 -15.86 26.97 -7.89
C PRO A 76 -16.96 26.12 -8.51
N SER A 77 -17.98 25.81 -7.70
CA SER A 77 -19.23 25.25 -8.17
C SER A 77 -19.77 26.22 -9.22
N GLY A 78 -19.53 25.91 -10.49
CA GLY A 78 -20.06 26.66 -11.61
C GLY A 78 -21.58 26.61 -11.51
N LYS A 79 -22.19 27.72 -11.08
CA LYS A 79 -23.59 27.98 -11.38
C LYS A 79 -23.69 28.06 -12.90
N SER A 80 -24.36 27.09 -13.51
CA SER A 80 -25.05 27.25 -14.78
C SER A 80 -26.55 27.20 -14.50
#